data_AF-A0A930PGC7-F1
#
_entry.id   AF-A0A930PGC7-F1
#
_cell.length_a   1.000
_cell.length_b   1.000
_cell.length_c   1.000
_cell.angle_alpha   90.00
_cell.angle_beta   90.00
_cell.angle_gamma   90.00
#
_symmetry.space_group_name_H-M   'P 1'
#
loop_
_entity.id
_entity.type
_entity.pdbx_description
1 polymer ?
#
loop_
_entity_poly.entity_id
_entity_poly.type
_entity_poly.pdbx_seq_one_letter_code
_entity_poly.pdbx_strand_id
1 'polypeptide(L)' 'HQLPIWITRLGVEGRMLQHDPRARECNLASITTLAFSTTDFEHEMPHFVGYSEPAAPLYGGVIQLPGS' A
#
# COMPACT_ATOMS: atom_id res chain seq x y z
N HIS A 1 5.81 9.07 -1.40
CA HIS A 1 6.22 8.06 -2.40
C HIS A 1 5.14 6.99 -2.49
N GLN A 2 4.45 6.84 -3.62
CA GLN A 2 3.37 5.85 -3.74
C GLN A 2 3.77 4.57 -4.47
N LEU A 3 4.47 4.72 -5.61
CA LEU A 3 4.76 3.60 -6.50
C LEU A 3 5.46 2.42 -5.80
N PRO A 4 6.49 2.63 -4.94
CA PRO A 4 7.14 1.52 -4.26
C PRO A 4 6.17 0.76 -3.34
N ILE A 5 5.36 1.46 -2.57
CA ILE A 5 4.39 0.85 -1.63
C ILE A 5 3.38 0.00 -2.42
N TRP A 6 2.83 0.56 -3.49
CA TRP A 6 1.85 -0.14 -4.31
C TRP A 6 2.42 -1.37 -5.02
N ILE A 7 3.59 -1.24 -5.67
CA ILE A 7 4.23 -2.36 -6.36
C ILE A 7 4.63 -3.46 -5.37
N THR A 8 5.13 -3.11 -4.17
CA THR A 8 5.41 -4.09 -3.13
C THR A 8 4.15 -4.85 -2.74
N ARG A 9 3.02 -4.15 -2.51
CA ARG A 9 1.75 -4.82 -2.21
C ARG A 9 1.29 -5.73 -3.34
N LEU A 10 1.31 -5.27 -4.60
CA LEU A 10 0.91 -6.09 -5.74
C LEU A 10 1.78 -7.36 -5.84
N GLY A 11 3.09 -7.24 -5.64
CA GLY A 11 4.00 -8.38 -5.62
C GLY A 11 3.68 -9.38 -4.52
N VAL A 12 3.43 -8.88 -3.29
CA VAL A 12 3.04 -9.72 -2.14
C VAL A 12 1.67 -10.39 -2.32
N GLU A 13 0.72 -9.68 -2.92
CA GLU A 13 -0.61 -10.23 -3.25
C GLU A 13 -0.60 -11.14 -4.50
N GLY A 14 0.53 -11.32 -5.17
CA GLY A 14 0.65 -12.12 -6.40
C GLY A 14 -0.10 -11.52 -7.60
N ARG A 15 -0.33 -10.20 -7.60
CA ARG A 15 -1.05 -9.47 -8.66
C ARG A 15 -0.09 -8.95 -9.73
N MET A 16 -0.62 -8.63 -10.91
CA MET A 16 0.16 -8.03 -11.99
C MET A 16 0.72 -6.66 -11.59
N LEU A 17 1.98 -6.40 -11.96
CA LEU A 17 2.66 -5.13 -11.65
C LEU A 17 2.18 -3.98 -12.55
N GLN A 18 1.69 -4.29 -13.75
CA GLN A 18 0.95 -3.32 -14.56
C GLN A 18 -0.35 -2.96 -13.84
N HIS A 19 -0.54 -1.67 -13.57
CA HIS A 19 -1.68 -1.16 -12.81
C HIS A 19 -2.10 0.20 -13.35
N ASP A 20 -3.36 0.57 -13.12
CA ASP A 20 -3.80 1.96 -13.24
C ASP A 20 -3.24 2.75 -12.03
N PRO A 21 -2.43 3.80 -12.25
CA PRO A 21 -1.95 4.66 -11.17
C PRO A 21 -3.04 5.27 -10.28
N ARG A 22 -4.27 5.42 -10.79
CA ARG A 22 -5.42 6.00 -10.06
C ARG A 22 -6.09 5.02 -9.10
N ALA A 23 -5.82 3.73 -9.26
CA ALA A 23 -6.39 2.68 -8.42
C ALA A 23 -5.50 2.34 -7.21
N ARG A 24 -4.46 3.12 -6.95
CA ARG A 24 -3.52 2.87 -5.85
C ARG A 24 -4.15 3.20 -4.51
N GLU A 25 -4.06 2.26 -3.58
CA GLU A 25 -4.36 2.48 -2.16
C GLU A 25 -3.10 3.00 -1.46
N CYS A 26 -2.77 4.28 -1.67
CA CYS A 26 -1.55 4.93 -1.16
C CYS A 26 -1.77 6.43 -0.84
N ASN A 27 -2.96 6.81 -0.37
CA ASN A 27 -3.26 8.19 0.01
C ASN A 27 -2.40 8.68 1.19
N LEU A 28 -2.39 10.00 1.42
CA LEU A 28 -1.63 10.63 2.50
C LEU A 28 -1.94 9.96 3.84
N ALA A 29 -0.86 9.62 4.56
CA ALA A 29 -0.90 8.97 5.87
C ALA A 29 -1.69 7.65 5.92
N SER A 30 -1.82 6.96 4.79
CA SER A 30 -2.32 5.59 4.77
C SER A 30 -1.29 4.59 5.28
N ILE A 31 -1.76 3.43 5.74
CA ILE A 31 -0.96 2.34 6.29
C ILE A 31 -1.26 1.09 5.47
N THR A 32 -0.21 0.51 4.88
CA THR A 32 -0.23 -0.83 4.27
C THR A 32 0.51 -1.77 5.21
N THR A 33 -0.17 -2.78 5.75
CA THR A 33 0.39 -3.73 6.70
C THR A 33 0.75 -5.03 6.00
N LEU A 34 2.01 -5.41 6.12
CA LEU A 34 2.54 -6.71 5.71
C LEU A 34 3.07 -7.42 6.96
N ALA A 35 2.89 -8.73 7.05
CA ALA A 35 3.42 -9.52 8.16
C ALA A 35 4.28 -10.69 7.67
N PHE A 36 5.28 -10.99 8.48
CA PHE A 36 6.08 -12.21 8.38
C PHE A 36 5.66 -13.11 9.54
N SER A 37 5.46 -14.38 9.26
CA SER A 37 5.16 -15.40 10.25
C SER A 37 6.41 -15.90 10.97
N THR A 38 7.60 -15.67 10.42
CA THR A 38 8.88 -16.07 11.00
C THR A 38 9.91 -14.94 10.92
N THR A 39 11.11 -15.19 11.47
CA THR A 39 12.28 -14.30 11.34
C THR A 39 13.28 -14.79 10.30
N ASP A 40 13.01 -15.90 9.61
CA ASP A 40 13.83 -16.39 8.49
C ASP A 40 13.40 -15.70 7.19
N PHE A 41 13.92 -14.50 6.99
CA PHE A 41 13.58 -13.67 5.84
C PHE A 41 14.20 -14.15 4.51
N GLU A 42 15.11 -15.13 4.54
CA GLU A 42 15.70 -15.66 3.30
C GLU A 42 14.73 -16.57 2.55
N HIS A 43 13.87 -17.28 3.29
CA HIS A 43 12.95 -18.27 2.73
C HIS A 43 11.48 -17.87 2.84
N GLU A 44 11.17 -16.81 3.58
CA GLU A 44 9.80 -16.35 3.79
C GLU A 44 9.44 -15.13 2.94
N MET A 45 8.28 -15.21 2.29
CA MET A 45 7.60 -14.05 1.74
C MET A 45 6.59 -13.49 2.75
N PRO A 46 6.52 -12.16 2.93
CA PRO A 46 5.48 -11.58 3.76
C PRO A 46 4.10 -11.80 3.12
N HIS A 47 3.05 -11.69 3.92
CA HIS A 47 1.68 -11.67 3.44
C HIS A 47 1.01 -10.32 3.74
N PHE A 48 0.04 -9.95 2.91
CA PHE A 48 -0.77 -8.76 3.13
C PHE A 48 -1.74 -8.98 4.30
N VAL A 49 -1.75 -8.05 5.24
CA VAL A 49 -2.63 -8.08 6.41
C VAL A 49 -3.77 -7.10 6.27
N GLY A 50 -3.50 -5.90 5.74
CA GLY A 50 -4.54 -4.89 5.62
C GLY A 50 -4.07 -3.54 5.12
N TYR A 51 -5.05 -2.71 4.83
CA TYR A 51 -4.90 -1.32 4.43
C TYR A 51 -5.80 -0.45 5.29
N SER A 52 -5.33 0.74 5.68
CA SER A 52 -6.15 1.73 6.38
C SER A 52 -5.75 3.15 5.99
N GLU A 53 -6.71 4.07 6.07
CA GLU A 53 -6.52 5.50 5.82
C GLU A 53 -6.93 6.34 7.05
N PRO A 54 -6.10 6.37 8.12
CA PRO A 54 -6.43 7.13 9.34
C PRO A 54 -6.74 8.61 9.10
N ALA A 55 -6.12 9.21 8.06
CA ALA A 55 -6.32 10.60 7.70
C ALA A 55 -7.51 10.85 6.74
N ALA A 56 -8.27 9.82 6.36
CA ALA A 56 -9.40 9.96 5.43
C ALA A 56 -10.43 11.05 5.81
N PRO A 57 -10.76 11.29 7.10
CA PRO A 57 -11.66 12.38 7.47
C PRO A 57 -11.17 13.78 7.06
N LEU A 58 -9.88 13.95 6.74
CA LEU A 58 -9.28 15.23 6.35
C LEU A 58 -9.26 15.45 4.82
N TYR A 59 -9.74 14.50 4.02
CA TYR A 59 -9.64 14.59 2.56
C TYR A 59 -10.64 15.58 1.93
N GLY A 60 -11.73 15.89 2.62
CA GLY A 60 -12.79 16.75 2.12
C GLY A 60 -12.29 18.15 1.75
N GLY A 61 -12.62 18.61 0.54
CA GLY A 61 -12.28 19.96 0.05
C GLY A 61 -10.84 20.16 -0.38
N VAL A 62 -10.01 19.10 -0.38
CA VAL A 62 -8.63 19.17 -0.86
C VAL A 62 -8.60 19.10 -2.39
N ILE A 63 -7.94 20.08 -3.03
CA ILE A 63 -7.82 20.16 -4.50
C ILE A 63 -6.83 19.11 -5.02
N GLN A 64 -5.79 18.79 -4.24
CA GLN A 64 -4.79 17.78 -4.55
C GLN A 64 -4.35 17.09 -3.26
N LEU A 65 -4.67 15.79 -3.12
CA LEU A 65 -4.17 15.01 -1.98
C LEU A 65 -2.68 14.75 -2.20
N PRO A 66 -1.80 15.08 -1.25
CA PRO A 66 -0.38 14.79 -1.40
C PRO A 66 -0.18 13.29 -1.60
N GLY A 67 0.36 12.92 -2.75
CA GLY A 67 0.55 11.54 -3.16
C GLY A 67 -0.38 11.09 -4.27
N SER A 68 -1.65 11.52 -4.31
CA SER A 68 -2.67 11.07 -5.28
C SER A 68 -2.36 11.46 -6.72
#